data_AF-X1V7H1-F1
#
_entry.id   AF-X1V7H1-F1
#
_cell.length_a   1.000
_cell.length_b   1.000
_cell.length_c   1.000
_cell.angle_alpha   90.00
_cell.angle_beta   90.00
_cell.angle_gamma   90.00
#
_symmetry.space_group_name_H-M   'P 1'
#
loop_
_entity.id
_entity.type
_entity.pdbx_description
1 polymer ?
#
loop_
_entity_poly.entity_id
_entity_poly.type
_entity_poly.pdbx_seq_one_letter_code
_entity_poly.pdbx_strand_id
1 'polypeptide(L)'
;MEQLGYFVIEWPLASRFRLRSKAALEDAGKMVKQVLSGEFEISRRRQRGERISRQRKEDIRAAWFPEGLRRWHFFGDLVKELGEGMKSLTWLTKVDDSPQDRRGDGYNPHLNVLVPYGFIIPGKMNRIKQALRAALQEPDLIIHYGYTREPARMVHALKYITRATFLDGMWAPDVAASIYNFHNAQVWGKWDGEPAWSLDSLEGEP
;
A
#
# COMPACT_ATOMS: atom_id res chain seq x y z
N MET A 1 -12.85 0.94 -19.73
CA MET A 1 -11.90 -0.18 -19.56
C MET A 1 -11.60 -0.33 -18.09
N GLU A 2 -11.91 -1.50 -17.56
CA GLU A 2 -11.63 -1.92 -16.19
C GLU A 2 -10.11 -1.95 -15.96
N GLN A 3 -9.64 -1.37 -14.86
CA GLN A 3 -8.22 -1.28 -14.52
C GLN A 3 -8.04 -1.35 -13.02
N LEU A 4 -7.04 -2.10 -12.57
CA LEU A 4 -6.67 -2.19 -11.16
C LEU A 4 -5.22 -1.75 -11.00
N GLY A 5 -5.03 -0.72 -10.19
CA GLY A 5 -3.73 -0.22 -9.78
C GLY A 5 -3.41 -0.70 -8.37
N TYR A 6 -2.14 -0.94 -8.11
CA TYR A 6 -1.68 -1.28 -6.78
C TYR A 6 -0.39 -0.54 -6.43
N PHE A 7 -0.31 -0.07 -5.18
CA PHE A 7 0.92 0.42 -4.59
C PHE A 7 1.47 -0.59 -3.59
N VAL A 8 2.79 -0.69 -3.55
CA VAL A 8 3.54 -1.31 -2.45
C VAL A 8 4.39 -0.20 -1.84
N ILE A 9 4.13 0.12 -0.57
CA ILE A 9 4.82 1.18 0.17
C ILE A 9 5.65 0.53 1.26
N GLU A 10 6.96 0.65 1.14
CA GLU A 10 7.94 -0.03 1.98
C GLU A 10 8.84 0.97 2.69
N TRP A 11 9.13 0.66 3.95
CA TRP A 11 10.08 1.42 4.75
C TRP A 11 11.49 0.85 4.60
N PRO A 12 12.52 1.73 4.51
CA PRO A 12 13.90 1.27 4.51
C PRO A 12 14.21 0.51 5.81
N LEU A 13 15.23 -0.35 5.75
CA LEU A 13 15.60 -1.22 6.88
C LEU A 13 15.80 -0.45 8.19
N ALA A 14 16.39 0.74 8.10
CA ALA A 14 16.67 1.59 9.26
C ALA A 14 15.41 2.10 10.00
N SER A 15 14.25 2.17 9.33
CA SER A 15 13.03 2.72 9.93
C SER A 15 11.88 1.73 10.03
N ARG A 16 11.91 0.59 9.33
CA ARG A 16 10.81 -0.39 9.36
C ARG A 16 10.51 -0.96 10.76
N PHE A 17 11.52 -1.04 11.63
CA PHE A 17 11.32 -1.51 13.01
C PHE A 17 10.53 -0.53 13.90
N ARG A 18 10.28 0.69 13.42
CA ARG A 18 9.37 1.65 14.09
C ARG A 18 7.90 1.24 13.94
N LEU A 19 7.57 0.37 12.99
CA LEU A 19 6.20 -0.05 12.66
C LEU A 19 5.71 -1.26 13.48
N ARG A 20 6.18 -1.41 14.71
CA ARG A 20 5.94 -2.59 15.56
C ARG A 20 4.84 -2.40 16.60
N SER A 21 4.01 -1.36 16.47
CA SER A 21 2.90 -1.09 17.38
C SER A 21 1.64 -0.70 16.61
N LYS A 22 0.47 -0.94 17.22
CA LYS A 22 -0.82 -0.54 16.66
C LYS A 22 -0.85 0.95 16.29
N ALA A 23 -0.37 1.81 17.19
CA ALA A 23 -0.34 3.25 16.96
C ALA A 23 0.53 3.62 15.74
N ALA A 24 1.75 3.09 15.64
CA ALA A 24 2.65 3.39 14.53
C ALA A 24 2.06 2.94 13.17
N LEU A 25 1.49 1.74 13.12
CA LEU A 25 0.85 1.19 11.92
C LEU A 25 -0.42 1.95 11.53
N GLU A 26 -1.21 2.38 12.52
CA GLU A 26 -2.38 3.20 12.29
C GLU A 26 -2.02 4.58 11.76
N ASP A 27 -1.03 5.24 12.34
CA ASP A 27 -0.63 6.60 11.98
C ASP A 27 0.00 6.64 10.59
N ALA A 28 0.94 5.73 10.31
CA ALA A 28 1.51 5.59 8.97
C ALA A 28 0.41 5.27 7.94
N GLY A 29 -0.49 4.35 8.27
CA GLY A 29 -1.60 3.97 7.40
C GLY A 29 -2.62 5.10 7.14
N LYS A 30 -2.94 5.90 8.17
CA LYS A 30 -3.78 7.11 8.07
C LYS A 30 -3.10 8.14 7.17
N MET A 31 -1.80 8.33 7.32
CA MET A 31 -1.03 9.29 6.52
C MET A 31 -0.98 8.89 5.05
N VAL A 32 -0.74 7.62 4.73
CA VAL A 32 -0.82 7.11 3.35
C VAL A 32 -2.20 7.38 2.76
N LYS A 33 -3.28 7.04 3.47
CA LYS A 33 -4.64 7.35 3.04
C LYS A 33 -4.82 8.84 2.77
N GLN A 34 -4.38 9.71 3.68
CA GLN A 34 -4.53 11.16 3.51
C GLN A 34 -3.80 11.68 2.27
N VAL A 35 -2.61 11.14 1.97
CA VAL A 35 -1.90 11.49 0.74
C VAL A 35 -2.67 10.99 -0.48
N LEU A 36 -2.98 9.70 -0.53
CA LEU A 36 -3.61 9.09 -1.72
C LEU A 36 -5.04 9.57 -1.98
N SER A 37 -5.75 10.07 -0.97
CA SER A 37 -7.06 10.71 -1.13
C SER A 37 -7.00 12.21 -1.42
N GLY A 38 -5.82 12.83 -1.33
CA GLY A 38 -5.63 14.28 -1.51
C GLY A 38 -5.91 15.14 -0.26
N GLU A 39 -6.33 14.54 0.86
CA GLU A 39 -6.51 15.25 2.14
C GLU A 39 -5.24 15.91 2.65
N PHE A 40 -4.08 15.29 2.42
CA PHE A 40 -2.79 15.83 2.79
C PHE A 40 -2.50 17.15 2.04
N GLU A 41 -2.79 17.19 0.74
CA GLU A 41 -2.63 18.40 -0.08
C GLU A 41 -3.54 19.53 0.42
N ILE A 42 -4.82 19.21 0.71
CA ILE A 42 -5.78 20.15 1.27
C ILE A 42 -5.28 20.72 2.60
N SER A 43 -4.74 19.86 3.47
CA SER A 43 -4.22 20.24 4.78
C SER A 43 -2.99 21.15 4.65
N ARG A 44 -2.05 20.83 3.76
CA ARG A 44 -0.87 21.65 3.48
C ARG A 44 -1.20 23.03 2.90
N ARG A 45 -2.21 23.11 2.03
CA ARG A 45 -2.71 24.38 1.49
C ARG A 45 -3.33 25.26 2.57
N ARG A 46 -4.15 24.68 3.44
CA ARG A 46 -4.73 25.38 4.60
C ARG A 46 -3.66 25.90 5.56
N GLN A 47 -2.62 25.10 5.83
CA GLN A 47 -1.48 25.52 6.65
C GLN A 47 -0.73 26.73 6.06
N ARG A 48 -0.79 26.92 4.73
CA ARG A 48 -0.24 28.10 4.04
C ARG A 48 -1.21 29.29 3.99
N GLY A 49 -2.35 29.22 4.67
CA GLY A 49 -3.36 30.27 4.69
C GLY A 49 -4.35 30.25 3.52
N GLU A 50 -4.31 29.22 2.65
CA GLU A 50 -5.27 29.13 1.54
C GLU A 50 -6.68 28.81 2.06
N ARG A 51 -7.67 29.66 1.73
CA ARG A 51 -9.08 29.38 1.99
C ARG A 51 -9.63 28.47 0.89
N ILE A 52 -9.92 27.21 1.24
CA ILE A 52 -10.35 26.19 0.28
C ILE A 52 -11.86 25.99 0.36
N SER A 53 -12.57 26.37 -0.71
CA SER A 53 -14.01 26.13 -0.89
C SER A 53 -14.33 24.63 -1.03
N ARG A 54 -15.61 24.26 -0.94
CA ARG A 54 -16.05 22.88 -1.16
C ARG A 54 -15.68 22.38 -2.56
N GLN A 55 -16.02 23.15 -3.59
CA GLN A 55 -15.68 22.81 -4.99
C GLN A 55 -14.17 22.63 -5.15
N ARG A 56 -13.36 23.52 -4.57
CA ARG A 56 -11.91 23.43 -4.68
C ARG A 56 -11.34 22.17 -4.01
N LYS A 57 -11.95 21.69 -2.92
CA LYS A 57 -11.58 20.39 -2.33
C LYS A 57 -11.87 19.25 -3.28
N GLU A 58 -13.03 19.27 -3.92
CA GLU A 58 -13.44 18.25 -4.89
C GLU A 58 -12.47 18.23 -6.08
N ASP A 59 -12.09 19.40 -6.61
CA ASP A 59 -11.08 19.53 -7.67
C ASP A 59 -9.71 18.98 -7.25
N ILE A 60 -9.29 19.27 -6.00
CA ILE A 60 -8.03 18.74 -5.47
C ILE A 60 -8.12 17.21 -5.38
N ARG A 61 -9.16 16.66 -4.76
CA ARG A 61 -9.36 15.20 -4.60
C ARG A 61 -9.46 14.48 -5.95
N ALA A 62 -10.05 15.11 -6.97
CA ALA A 62 -10.15 14.55 -8.32
C ALA A 62 -8.77 14.32 -8.98
N ALA A 63 -7.74 15.05 -8.57
CA ALA A 63 -6.36 14.80 -9.01
C ALA A 63 -5.72 13.54 -8.37
N TRP A 64 -6.32 13.01 -7.30
CA TRP A 64 -5.84 11.87 -6.51
C TRP A 64 -6.70 10.62 -6.74
N PHE A 65 -6.83 9.74 -5.75
CA PHE A 65 -7.62 8.50 -5.82
C PHE A 65 -8.88 8.64 -4.94
N PRO A 66 -10.08 8.71 -5.54
CA PRO A 66 -11.32 8.95 -4.79
C PRO A 66 -11.63 7.84 -3.78
N GLU A 67 -11.18 6.62 -4.10
CA GLU A 67 -11.39 5.42 -3.30
C GLU A 67 -10.18 4.50 -3.36
N GLY A 68 -10.13 3.56 -2.41
CA GLY A 68 -9.14 2.50 -2.41
C GLY A 68 -9.16 1.69 -1.12
N LEU A 69 -8.40 0.59 -1.14
CA LEU A 69 -8.27 -0.36 -0.05
C LEU A 69 -6.80 -0.44 0.33
N ARG A 70 -6.50 -0.39 1.62
CA ARG A 70 -5.14 -0.56 2.14
C ARG A 70 -5.08 -1.71 3.13
N ARG A 71 -3.99 -2.47 3.12
CA ARG A 71 -3.76 -3.57 4.05
C ARG A 71 -2.27 -3.73 4.34
N TRP A 72 -1.92 -3.90 5.61
CA TRP A 72 -0.55 -4.21 5.99
C TRP A 72 -0.24 -5.67 5.73
N HIS A 73 0.93 -5.88 5.15
CA HIS A 73 1.66 -7.13 5.14
C HIS A 73 2.86 -6.95 6.07
N PHE A 74 3.16 -7.97 6.86
CA PHE A 74 4.16 -7.92 7.94
C PHE A 74 5.38 -8.80 7.68
N PHE A 75 5.13 -9.92 7.01
CA PHE A 75 6.11 -10.92 6.62
C PHE A 75 5.81 -11.29 5.17
N GLY A 76 6.77 -11.80 4.43
CA GLY A 76 6.57 -12.14 3.03
C GLY A 76 7.63 -13.09 2.52
N ASP A 77 7.25 -13.87 1.51
CA ASP A 77 8.03 -14.96 0.94
C ASP A 77 9.29 -14.45 0.22
N LEU A 78 10.35 -15.27 0.28
CA LEU A 78 11.64 -15.13 -0.39
C LEU A 78 11.50 -15.15 -1.93
N VAL A 79 10.77 -14.22 -2.57
CA VAL A 79 10.70 -13.90 -4.03
C VAL A 79 10.39 -15.07 -5.00
N LYS A 80 10.40 -16.34 -4.59
CA LYS A 80 10.42 -17.50 -5.50
C LYS A 80 9.08 -17.80 -6.17
N GLU A 81 7.95 -17.31 -5.66
CA GLU A 81 6.62 -17.70 -6.15
C GLU A 81 5.90 -16.66 -7.03
N LEU A 82 6.47 -15.46 -7.22
CA LEU A 82 5.85 -14.42 -8.05
C LEU A 82 6.55 -14.36 -9.41
N GLY A 83 5.87 -14.85 -10.44
CA GLY A 83 6.34 -14.83 -11.83
C GLY A 83 6.78 -13.44 -12.31
N GLU A 84 7.52 -13.43 -13.42
CA GLU A 84 8.37 -12.33 -13.86
C GLU A 84 7.68 -10.96 -14.06
N GLY A 85 6.34 -10.92 -14.15
CA GLY A 85 5.56 -9.69 -14.30
C GLY A 85 5.41 -8.83 -13.02
N MET A 86 5.80 -9.33 -11.85
CA MET A 86 5.80 -8.62 -10.57
C MET A 86 7.22 -8.35 -10.02
N LYS A 87 8.23 -8.30 -10.91
CA LYS A 87 9.67 -8.11 -10.63
C LYS A 87 10.09 -6.79 -9.96
N SER A 88 9.18 -6.10 -9.28
CA SER A 88 9.52 -4.92 -8.47
C SER A 88 9.97 -5.25 -7.04
N LEU A 89 10.10 -6.53 -6.68
CA LEU A 89 10.62 -6.99 -5.38
C LEU A 89 12.01 -7.66 -5.54
N THR A 90 12.82 -7.22 -6.50
CA THR A 90 14.23 -7.64 -6.60
C THR A 90 15.01 -7.13 -5.39
N TRP A 91 15.13 -7.98 -4.36
CA TRP A 91 16.18 -7.86 -3.37
C TRP A 91 17.53 -8.12 -4.05
N LEU A 92 18.41 -7.13 -3.97
CA LEU A 92 19.82 -7.25 -4.31
C LEU A 92 20.42 -8.44 -3.56
N THR A 93 20.85 -9.44 -4.33
CA THR A 93 22.01 -10.32 -4.12
C THR A 93 22.34 -10.79 -2.70
N LYS A 94 22.18 -12.10 -2.50
CA LYS A 94 23.01 -13.02 -1.69
C LYS A 94 23.48 -12.50 -0.33
N VAL A 95 22.87 -13.00 0.74
CA VAL A 95 23.51 -13.11 2.05
C VAL A 95 23.53 -14.61 2.41
N ASP A 96 24.71 -15.10 2.76
CA ASP A 96 25.06 -16.49 3.02
C ASP A 96 24.12 -17.22 3.98
N ASP A 97 23.85 -18.49 3.66
CA ASP A 97 23.11 -19.47 4.45
C ASP A 97 23.88 -19.89 5.72
N SER A 98 23.98 -19.01 6.72
CA SER A 98 24.47 -19.39 8.06
C SER A 98 23.31 -19.53 9.07
N PRO A 99 23.25 -20.60 9.91
CA PRO A 99 22.01 -20.98 10.60
C PRO A 99 21.74 -20.28 11.95
N GLN A 100 22.39 -19.17 12.30
CA GLN A 100 22.40 -18.69 13.70
C GLN A 100 21.69 -17.35 13.99
N ASP A 101 21.23 -16.59 13.00
CA ASP A 101 20.63 -15.25 13.22
C ASP A 101 19.11 -15.13 12.94
N ARG A 102 18.34 -16.21 13.16
CA ARG A 102 16.90 -16.26 12.85
C ARG A 102 15.94 -15.58 13.84
N ARG A 103 16.31 -14.41 14.37
CA ARG A 103 15.42 -13.59 15.22
C ARG A 103 15.34 -12.15 14.68
N GLY A 104 14.90 -11.98 13.42
CA GLY A 104 14.61 -10.63 12.88
C GLY A 104 14.46 -10.53 11.36
N ASP A 105 14.48 -11.64 10.66
CA ASP A 105 14.96 -11.78 9.29
C ASP A 105 13.83 -11.85 8.24
N GLY A 106 12.57 -12.03 8.69
CA GLY A 106 11.38 -11.99 7.84
C GLY A 106 10.46 -10.78 8.05
N TYR A 107 10.69 -9.96 9.10
CA TYR A 107 9.81 -8.84 9.41
C TYR A 107 10.05 -7.66 8.45
N ASN A 108 9.14 -7.52 7.49
CA ASN A 108 9.19 -6.46 6.47
C ASN A 108 7.80 -5.82 6.34
N PRO A 109 7.40 -4.97 7.30
CA PRO A 109 6.10 -4.32 7.27
C PRO A 109 6.01 -3.39 6.06
N HIS A 110 5.04 -3.67 5.21
CA HIS A 110 4.74 -2.86 4.03
C HIS A 110 3.24 -2.71 3.86
N LEU A 111 2.84 -1.57 3.30
CA LEU A 111 1.45 -1.26 3.08
C LEU A 111 1.11 -1.44 1.61
N ASN A 112 0.27 -2.43 1.35
CA ASN A 112 -0.31 -2.63 0.03
C ASN A 112 -1.57 -1.79 -0.10
N VAL A 113 -1.74 -1.16 -1.26
CA VAL A 113 -2.90 -0.32 -1.56
C VAL A 113 -3.45 -0.66 -2.92
N LEU A 114 -4.76 -0.91 -3.02
CA LEU A 114 -5.50 -1.07 -4.26
C LEU A 114 -6.25 0.22 -4.58
N VAL A 115 -6.22 0.62 -5.85
CA VAL A 115 -6.97 1.76 -6.40
C VAL A 115 -7.56 1.40 -7.76
N PRO A 116 -8.78 1.88 -8.09
CA PRO A 116 -9.38 1.70 -9.41
C PRO A 116 -8.75 2.69 -10.41
N TYR A 117 -7.46 2.49 -10.70
CA TYR A 117 -6.68 3.40 -11.53
C TYR A 117 -5.68 2.61 -12.37
N GLY A 118 -5.54 3.01 -13.64
CA GLY A 118 -4.57 2.45 -14.56
C GLY A 118 -3.27 3.26 -14.61
N PHE A 119 -2.67 3.35 -15.79
CA PHE A 119 -1.41 4.07 -15.98
C PHE A 119 -1.35 5.45 -15.29
N ILE A 120 -0.32 5.64 -14.45
CA ILE A 120 -0.01 6.93 -13.82
C ILE A 120 1.09 7.63 -14.63
N ILE A 121 0.78 8.82 -15.14
CA ILE A 121 1.78 9.66 -15.83
C ILE A 121 2.94 10.05 -14.89
N PRO A 122 4.18 10.21 -15.39
CA PRO A 122 5.36 10.46 -14.55
C PRO A 122 5.21 11.65 -13.60
N GLY A 123 4.60 12.75 -14.04
CA GLY A 123 4.37 13.94 -13.21
C GLY A 123 3.48 13.66 -11.99
N LYS A 124 2.40 12.89 -12.18
CA LYS A 124 1.51 12.47 -11.07
C LYS A 124 2.25 11.51 -10.14
N MET A 125 3.00 10.55 -10.68
CA MET A 125 3.77 9.60 -9.85
C MET A 125 4.82 10.31 -8.99
N ASN A 126 5.56 11.27 -9.56
CA ASN A 126 6.55 12.05 -8.82
C ASN A 126 5.91 12.85 -7.68
N ARG A 127 4.75 13.48 -7.95
CA ARG A 127 3.98 14.18 -6.92
C ARG A 127 3.52 13.26 -5.79
N ILE A 128 3.03 12.05 -6.12
CA ILE A 128 2.64 11.05 -5.13
C ILE A 128 3.85 10.65 -4.28
N LYS A 129 4.99 10.34 -4.90
CA LYS A 129 6.21 9.94 -4.19
C LYS A 129 6.69 11.03 -3.24
N GLN A 130 6.75 12.28 -3.69
CA GLN A 130 7.15 13.43 -2.87
C GLN A 130 6.19 13.65 -1.69
N ALA A 131 4.88 13.58 -1.95
CA ALA A 131 3.88 13.75 -0.91
C ALA A 131 3.95 12.65 0.15
N LEU A 132 4.10 11.38 -0.25
CA LEU A 132 4.24 10.26 0.68
C LEU A 132 5.48 10.40 1.56
N ARG A 133 6.64 10.69 0.96
CA ARG A 133 7.90 10.89 1.69
C ARG A 133 7.81 12.05 2.69
N ALA A 134 7.25 13.18 2.26
CA ALA A 134 7.06 14.33 3.13
C ALA A 134 6.08 14.05 4.27
N ALA A 135 4.97 13.39 3.99
CA ALA A 135 3.92 13.11 4.96
C ALA A 135 4.37 12.09 6.03
N LEU A 136 5.12 11.08 5.61
CA LEU A 136 5.66 10.03 6.47
C LEU A 136 7.01 10.39 7.11
N GLN A 137 7.59 11.53 6.76
CA GLN A 137 8.93 11.96 7.19
C GLN A 137 10.01 10.91 6.90
N GLU A 138 9.89 10.25 5.74
CA GLU A 138 10.75 9.17 5.30
C GLU A 138 11.26 9.49 3.88
N PRO A 139 12.43 10.15 3.74
CA PRO A 139 12.94 10.59 2.44
C PRO A 139 13.28 9.41 1.51
N ASP A 140 13.71 8.29 2.08
CA ASP A 140 14.11 7.09 1.36
C ASP A 140 12.97 6.06 1.24
N LEU A 141 11.72 6.50 1.42
CA LEU A 141 10.55 5.63 1.28
C LEU A 141 10.52 5.01 -0.12
N ILE A 142 10.35 3.70 -0.13
CA ILE A 142 10.30 2.86 -1.33
C ILE A 142 8.82 2.76 -1.74
N ILE A 143 8.53 3.17 -2.97
CA ILE A 143 7.16 3.29 -3.47
C ILE A 143 7.11 2.69 -4.86
N HIS A 144 6.47 1.53 -4.93
CA HIS A 144 6.22 0.82 -6.18
C HIS A 144 4.76 0.98 -6.58
N TYR A 145 4.54 1.10 -7.90
CA TYR A 145 3.20 1.13 -8.48
C TYR A 145 3.17 0.20 -9.68
N GLY A 146 2.17 -0.67 -9.73
CA GLY A 146 1.83 -1.46 -10.90
C GLY A 146 0.35 -1.32 -11.21
N TYR A 147 -0.03 -1.70 -12.43
CA TYR A 147 -1.43 -1.80 -12.79
C TYR A 147 -1.63 -2.93 -13.80
N THR A 148 -2.85 -3.44 -13.86
CA THR A 148 -3.25 -4.45 -14.85
C THR A 148 -4.65 -4.13 -15.39
N ARG A 149 -4.88 -4.57 -16.62
CA ARG A 149 -6.19 -4.57 -17.30
C ARG A 149 -6.72 -5.98 -17.53
N GLU A 150 -5.91 -7.00 -17.26
CA GLU A 150 -6.27 -8.39 -17.45
C GLU A 150 -7.04 -8.89 -16.22
N PRO A 151 -8.32 -9.30 -16.36
CA PRO A 151 -9.17 -9.70 -15.24
C PRO A 151 -8.55 -10.76 -14.33
N ALA A 152 -7.93 -11.80 -14.90
CA ALA A 152 -7.25 -12.85 -14.13
C ALA A 152 -6.13 -12.28 -13.22
N ARG A 153 -5.34 -11.33 -13.73
CA ARG A 153 -4.31 -10.64 -12.94
C ARG A 153 -4.91 -9.69 -11.92
N MET A 154 -6.07 -9.09 -12.18
CA MET A 154 -6.79 -8.25 -11.21
C MET A 154 -7.24 -9.09 -10.01
N VAL A 155 -7.81 -10.27 -10.27
CA VAL A 155 -8.15 -11.25 -9.23
C VAL A 155 -6.91 -11.70 -8.46
N HIS A 156 -5.82 -12.02 -9.16
CA HIS A 156 -4.57 -12.41 -8.51
C HIS A 156 -4.03 -11.30 -7.59
N ALA A 157 -3.98 -10.05 -8.08
CA ALA A 157 -3.54 -8.92 -7.27
C ALA A 157 -4.44 -8.70 -6.04
N LEU A 158 -5.76 -8.82 -6.21
CA LEU A 158 -6.72 -8.72 -5.10
C LEU A 158 -6.49 -9.83 -4.07
N LYS A 159 -6.37 -11.10 -4.50
CA LYS A 159 -6.09 -12.25 -3.62
C LYS A 159 -4.77 -12.06 -2.89
N TYR A 160 -3.71 -11.71 -3.61
CA TYR A 160 -2.38 -11.50 -3.03
C TYR A 160 -2.41 -10.38 -1.98
N ILE A 161 -2.97 -9.21 -2.32
CA ILE A 161 -2.97 -8.05 -1.43
C ILE A 161 -3.86 -8.29 -0.21
N THR A 162 -4.99 -8.98 -0.34
CA THR A 162 -5.91 -9.21 0.77
C THR A 162 -5.55 -10.40 1.66
N ARG A 163 -4.56 -11.23 1.29
CA ARG A 163 -4.11 -12.37 2.11
C ARG A 163 -3.59 -11.95 3.48
N ALA A 164 -3.66 -12.85 4.45
CA ALA A 164 -2.96 -12.70 5.72
C ALA A 164 -1.48 -13.05 5.52
N THR A 165 -0.58 -12.24 6.07
CA THR A 165 0.86 -12.53 6.03
C THR A 165 1.47 -12.63 7.42
N PHE A 166 0.70 -12.46 8.48
CA PHE A 166 1.13 -12.73 9.85
C PHE A 166 0.36 -13.96 10.28
N LEU A 167 0.90 -15.14 9.99
CA LEU A 167 0.19 -16.41 10.10
C LEU A 167 0.43 -17.10 11.44
N ASP A 168 1.57 -16.82 12.07
CA ASP A 168 1.94 -17.40 13.36
C ASP A 168 2.51 -16.30 14.27
N GLY A 169 1.90 -16.13 15.44
CA GLY A 169 2.32 -15.18 16.46
C GLY A 169 3.76 -15.40 16.94
N MET A 170 4.28 -16.63 16.81
CA MET A 170 5.64 -16.98 17.18
C MET A 170 6.71 -16.39 16.25
N TRP A 171 6.32 -15.88 15.07
CA TRP A 171 7.26 -15.19 14.17
C TRP A 171 7.77 -13.88 14.76
N ALA A 172 6.95 -13.18 15.55
CA ALA A 172 7.34 -12.01 16.31
C ALA A 172 6.39 -11.85 17.51
N PRO A 173 6.61 -12.56 18.63
CA PRO A 173 5.69 -12.58 19.76
C PRO A 173 5.40 -11.20 20.35
N ASP A 174 6.43 -10.35 20.42
CA ASP A 174 6.32 -8.98 20.90
C ASP A 174 5.44 -8.11 19.99
N VAL A 175 5.59 -8.26 18.67
CA VAL A 175 4.74 -7.57 17.68
C VAL A 175 3.33 -8.14 17.71
N ALA A 176 3.16 -9.46 17.77
CA ALA A 176 1.85 -10.10 17.81
C ALA A 176 1.03 -9.59 18.99
N ALA A 177 1.64 -9.48 20.18
CA ALA A 177 1.01 -8.90 21.35
C ALA A 177 0.69 -7.41 21.17
N SER A 178 1.62 -6.62 20.60
CA SER A 178 1.45 -5.16 20.46
C SER A 178 0.42 -4.74 19.41
N ILE A 179 0.12 -5.61 18.44
CA ILE A 179 -0.86 -5.36 17.37
C ILE A 179 -2.12 -6.22 17.49
N TYR A 180 -2.34 -6.89 18.62
CA TYR A 180 -3.57 -7.63 18.86
C TYR A 180 -4.80 -6.72 18.68
N ASN A 181 -5.83 -7.21 17.97
CA ASN A 181 -7.00 -6.42 17.54
C ASN A 181 -6.66 -5.17 16.69
N PHE A 182 -5.56 -5.20 15.92
CA PHE A 182 -5.31 -4.19 14.91
C PHE A 182 -6.17 -4.43 13.66
N HIS A 183 -6.90 -3.39 13.24
CA HIS A 183 -7.69 -3.41 12.01
C HIS A 183 -6.76 -3.27 10.79
N ASN A 184 -6.22 -4.41 10.36
CA ASN A 184 -5.20 -4.49 9.33
C ASN A 184 -5.64 -3.96 7.95
N ALA A 185 -6.88 -4.27 7.54
CA ALA A 185 -7.44 -3.81 6.28
C ALA A 185 -8.41 -2.64 6.49
N GLN A 186 -8.30 -1.60 5.68
CA GLN A 186 -9.19 -0.43 5.71
C GLN A 186 -9.47 0.08 4.30
N VAL A 187 -10.63 0.73 4.12
CA VAL A 187 -11.03 1.36 2.85
C VAL A 187 -11.24 2.87 3.02
N TRP A 188 -11.25 3.60 1.92
CA TRP A 188 -11.76 4.97 1.84
C TRP A 188 -12.53 5.17 0.54
N GLY A 189 -13.25 6.29 0.46
CA GLY A 189 -14.10 6.58 -0.68
C GLY A 189 -15.51 6.01 -0.52
N LYS A 190 -16.27 6.05 -1.61
CA LYS A 190 -17.65 5.56 -1.69
C LYS A 190 -17.66 4.28 -2.51
N TRP A 191 -18.15 3.19 -1.93
CA TRP A 191 -18.17 1.85 -2.53
C TRP A 191 -19.60 1.38 -2.87
N ASP A 192 -20.56 2.29 -2.84
CA ASP A 192 -21.99 2.08 -3.08
C ASP A 192 -22.41 2.38 -4.54
N GLY A 193 -21.44 2.65 -5.43
CA GLY A 193 -21.66 2.89 -6.85
C GLY A 193 -21.45 1.64 -7.71
N GLU A 194 -21.45 1.85 -9.03
CA GLU A 194 -21.12 0.80 -10.01
C GLU A 194 -19.72 0.22 -9.73
N PRO A 195 -19.57 -1.11 -9.71
CA PRO A 195 -18.27 -1.73 -9.50
C PRO A 195 -17.24 -1.24 -10.52
N ALA A 196 -16.03 -0.94 -10.06
CA ALA A 196 -14.93 -0.58 -10.95
C ALA A 196 -14.54 -1.71 -11.92
N TRP A 197 -14.83 -2.96 -11.54
CA TRP A 197 -14.75 -4.18 -12.34
C TRP A 197 -15.50 -5.33 -11.65
N SER A 198 -16.01 -6.30 -12.42
CA SER A 198 -16.73 -7.48 -11.89
C SER A 198 -15.97 -8.79 -12.15
N LEU A 199 -16.23 -9.82 -11.33
CA LEU A 199 -15.81 -11.19 -11.63
C LEU A 199 -16.57 -11.75 -12.84
N ASP A 200 -17.76 -11.23 -13.14
CA ASP A 200 -18.52 -11.61 -14.34
C ASP A 200 -17.78 -11.23 -15.63
N SER A 201 -16.79 -10.34 -15.55
CA SER A 201 -15.89 -9.98 -16.64
C SER A 201 -14.79 -11.02 -16.90
N LEU A 202 -14.70 -12.09 -16.10
CA LEU A 202 -13.79 -13.21 -16.33
C LEU A 202 -14.40 -14.16 -17.38
N GLU A 203 -13.78 -14.26 -18.56
CA GLU A 203 -14.13 -15.32 -19.51
C GLU A 203 -13.62 -16.68 -18.99
N GLY A 204 -14.55 -17.63 -18.76
CA GLY A 204 -14.27 -19.00 -18.30
C GLY A 204 -15.26 -19.48 -17.23
N GLU A 205 -15.62 -20.77 -17.24
CA GLU A 205 -16.48 -21.35 -16.19
C GLU A 205 -15.76 -21.39 -14.82
N PRO A 206 -16.51 -21.26 -13.70
CA PRO A 206 -15.98 -21.20 -12.34
C PRO A 206 -15.20 -22.45 -11.87
#